data_AF-A0A3B8Z8D7-F1
#
_entry.id   AF-A0A3B8Z8D7-F1
#
_cell.length_a   1.000
_cell.length_b   1.000
_cell.length_c   1.000
_cell.angle_alpha   90.00
_cell.angle_beta   90.00
_cell.angle_gamma   90.00
#
_symmetry.space_group_name_H-M   'P 1'
#
loop_
_entity.id
_entity.type
_entity.pdbx_description
1 polymer ?
#
loop_
_entity_poly.entity_id
_entity_poly.type
_entity_poly.pdbx_seq_one_letter_code
_entity_poly.pdbx_strand_id
1 'polypeptide(L)'
;DGCSAYMKYENWLRCQETRLGSVVGVDGGIDAIRKQLYQPLRADQLPDFVQPLKVVEQGYRVVYEPEALLKEEALTDGTSEFSMRVRVSLRALWALNDMKHLMNPARDPLFAWQMISHKFLRYGAFVPMATLALAALYLTPKAGIYTLAALGYVGFVLLAWQGHKKEKEGESLSALYSIPYYFMLLNIASYKACVAFLKGEKKVIWNPRKG
;
A
#
# COMPACT_ATOMS: atom_id res chain seq x y z
N ASP A 1 -16.73 -7.63 -0.27
CA ASP A 1 -15.31 -7.98 -0.01
C ASP A 1 -14.43 -6.76 0.05
N GLY A 2 -13.56 -6.66 1.06
CA GLY A 2 -12.68 -5.51 1.27
C GLY A 2 -11.71 -5.23 0.12
N CYS A 3 -11.31 -6.26 -0.65
CA CYS A 3 -10.44 -6.12 -1.82
C CYS A 3 -11.09 -5.29 -2.95
N SER A 4 -12.39 -5.52 -3.21
CA SER A 4 -13.19 -4.76 -4.19
C SER A 4 -13.35 -3.29 -3.81
N ALA A 5 -13.62 -3.01 -2.52
CA ALA A 5 -13.72 -1.65 -2.03
C ALA A 5 -12.38 -0.91 -2.11
N TYR A 6 -11.28 -1.61 -1.78
CA TYR A 6 -9.95 -1.04 -1.85
C TYR A 6 -9.55 -0.68 -3.29
N MET A 7 -9.79 -1.57 -4.25
CA MET A 7 -9.47 -1.27 -5.65
C MET A 7 -10.29 -0.13 -6.24
N LYS A 8 -11.58 -0.04 -5.89
CA LYS A 8 -12.42 1.10 -6.26
C LYS A 8 -11.86 2.41 -5.71
N TYR A 9 -11.40 2.40 -4.46
CA TYR A 9 -10.75 3.56 -3.84
C TYR A 9 -9.44 3.92 -4.53
N GLU A 10 -8.56 2.95 -4.82
CA GLU A 10 -7.29 3.21 -5.51
C GLU A 10 -7.52 3.76 -6.93
N ASN A 11 -8.48 3.23 -7.67
CA ASN A 11 -8.82 3.73 -9.01
C ASN A 11 -9.43 5.13 -8.96
N TRP A 12 -10.31 5.41 -7.99
CA TRP A 12 -10.81 6.76 -7.77
C TRP A 12 -9.67 7.74 -7.45
N LEU A 13 -8.70 7.32 -6.63
CA LEU A 13 -7.55 8.14 -6.28
C LEU A 13 -6.68 8.42 -7.52
N ARG A 14 -6.38 7.40 -8.33
CA ARG A 14 -5.68 7.54 -9.62
C ARG A 14 -6.41 8.49 -10.59
N CYS A 15 -7.74 8.46 -10.64
CA CYS A 15 -8.53 9.44 -11.38
C CYS A 15 -8.29 10.88 -10.88
N GLN A 16 -8.28 11.10 -9.56
CA GLN A 16 -8.02 12.43 -9.01
C GLN A 16 -6.57 12.87 -9.25
N GLU A 17 -5.62 11.97 -9.09
CA GLU A 17 -4.20 12.24 -9.38
C GLU A 17 -3.98 12.63 -10.84
N THR A 18 -4.69 11.97 -11.76
CA THR A 18 -4.67 12.32 -13.20
C THR A 18 -5.21 13.71 -13.46
N ARG A 19 -6.26 14.13 -12.75
CA ARG A 19 -6.85 15.48 -12.87
C ARG A 19 -5.93 16.55 -12.30
N LEU A 20 -5.18 16.24 -11.25
CA LEU A 20 -4.28 17.18 -10.59
C LEU A 20 -2.93 17.30 -11.32
N GLY A 21 -2.36 16.18 -11.79
CA GLY A 21 -1.07 16.19 -12.48
C GLY A 21 -0.70 14.85 -13.08
N SER A 22 -0.17 13.94 -12.25
CA SER A 22 0.24 12.60 -12.65
C SER A 22 -0.10 11.59 -11.57
N VAL A 23 -0.38 10.35 -11.98
CA VAL A 23 -0.48 9.22 -11.04
C VAL A 23 0.90 8.87 -10.48
N VAL A 24 0.92 8.44 -9.22
CA VAL A 24 2.17 8.09 -8.51
C VAL A 24 2.60 6.65 -8.77
N GLY A 25 1.66 5.74 -9.03
CA GLY A 25 1.93 4.34 -9.34
C GLY A 25 0.82 3.73 -10.18
N VAL A 26 1.19 2.83 -11.10
CA VAL A 26 0.24 2.20 -12.02
C VAL A 26 -0.32 0.90 -11.43
N ASP A 27 -1.23 0.28 -12.16
CA ASP A 27 -1.66 -1.08 -11.85
C ASP A 27 -0.62 -2.06 -12.44
N GLY A 28 -0.15 -3.02 -11.63
CA GLY A 28 0.87 -3.97 -12.09
C GLY A 28 0.37 -4.98 -13.11
N GLY A 29 -0.94 -5.02 -13.39
CA GLY A 29 -1.50 -5.93 -14.35
C GLY A 29 -1.67 -5.34 -15.77
N ILE A 30 -1.78 -4.02 -15.93
CA ILE A 30 -1.88 -3.38 -17.25
C ILE A 30 -1.33 -1.94 -17.22
N ASP A 31 -0.30 -1.68 -18.03
CA ASP A 31 0.23 -0.35 -18.29
C ASP A 31 0.73 -0.21 -19.73
N ALA A 32 0.92 1.04 -20.18
CA ALA A 32 1.47 1.34 -21.50
C ALA A 32 2.39 2.56 -21.42
N ILE A 33 3.53 2.47 -22.09
CA ILE A 33 4.54 3.52 -22.14
C ILE A 33 5.02 3.76 -23.57
N ARG A 34 5.24 5.03 -23.93
CA ARG A 34 5.87 5.37 -25.22
C ARG A 34 7.30 4.84 -25.23
N LYS A 35 7.70 4.17 -26.30
CA LYS A 35 9.03 3.57 -26.45
C LYS A 35 10.18 4.51 -26.09
N GLN A 36 10.08 5.78 -26.48
CA GLN A 36 11.11 6.80 -26.21
C GLN A 36 11.24 7.22 -24.73
N LEU A 37 10.21 6.96 -23.91
CA LEU A 37 10.20 7.28 -22.47
C LEU A 37 10.63 6.09 -21.62
N TYR A 38 10.73 4.90 -22.22
CA TYR A 38 11.13 3.70 -21.52
C TYR A 38 12.61 3.78 -21.12
N GLN A 39 12.85 3.57 -19.84
CA GLN A 39 14.19 3.37 -19.30
C GLN A 39 14.28 1.97 -18.68
N PRO A 40 15.41 1.25 -18.86
CA PRO A 40 15.60 -0.03 -18.22
C PRO A 40 15.58 0.11 -16.70
N LEU A 41 14.97 -0.87 -16.04
CA LEU A 41 14.91 -0.98 -14.59
C LEU A 41 15.99 -1.93 -14.09
N ARG A 42 16.47 -1.69 -12.88
CA ARG A 42 17.29 -2.69 -12.19
C ARG A 42 16.41 -3.87 -11.79
N ALA A 43 16.99 -5.06 -11.71
CA ALA A 43 16.26 -6.29 -11.38
C ALA A 43 15.54 -6.23 -10.02
N ASP A 44 16.01 -5.41 -9.08
CA ASP A 44 15.41 -5.24 -7.75
C ASP A 44 14.21 -4.27 -7.73
N GLN A 45 14.07 -3.42 -8.76
CA GLN A 45 13.08 -2.35 -8.79
C GLN A 45 11.67 -2.87 -9.10
N LEU A 46 10.67 -2.27 -8.45
CA LEU A 46 9.25 -2.59 -8.65
C LEU A 46 8.74 -1.88 -9.91
N PRO A 47 8.44 -2.58 -11.02
CA PRO A 47 8.19 -1.94 -12.31
C PRO A 47 6.97 -1.01 -12.31
N ASP A 48 5.87 -1.48 -11.75
CA ASP A 48 4.57 -0.80 -11.59
C ASP A 48 4.64 0.47 -10.73
N PHE A 49 5.75 0.67 -10.02
CA PHE A 49 5.98 1.89 -9.25
C PHE A 49 7.15 2.72 -9.77
N VAL A 50 8.26 2.12 -10.18
CA VAL A 50 9.45 2.87 -10.61
C VAL A 50 9.31 3.38 -12.04
N GLN A 51 8.70 2.60 -12.95
CA GLN A 51 8.53 3.00 -14.34
C GLN A 51 7.73 4.31 -14.49
N PRO A 52 6.55 4.49 -13.85
CA PRO A 52 5.83 5.76 -13.96
C PRO A 52 6.60 6.93 -13.35
N LEU A 53 7.34 6.72 -12.24
CA LEU A 53 8.17 7.77 -11.64
C LEU A 53 9.30 8.24 -12.57
N LYS A 54 9.93 7.33 -13.31
CA LYS A 54 10.93 7.69 -14.34
C LYS A 54 10.34 8.46 -15.51
N VAL A 55 9.06 8.26 -15.83
CA VAL A 55 8.36 9.07 -16.84
C VAL A 55 8.14 10.48 -16.31
N VAL A 56 7.75 10.62 -15.05
CA VAL A 56 7.60 11.92 -14.37
C VAL A 56 8.93 12.65 -14.26
N GLU A 57 10.02 11.94 -13.93
CA GLU A 57 11.37 12.50 -13.89
C GLU A 57 11.81 13.11 -15.24
N GLN A 58 11.32 12.56 -16.36
CA GLN A 58 11.57 13.08 -17.71
C GLN A 58 10.68 14.29 -18.07
N GLY A 59 9.85 14.79 -17.15
CA GLY A 59 8.95 15.93 -17.37
C GLY A 59 7.64 15.56 -18.06
N TYR A 60 7.30 14.28 -18.16
CA TYR A 60 6.02 13.80 -18.70
C TYR A 60 5.05 13.43 -17.57
N ARG A 61 3.78 13.24 -17.92
CA ARG A 61 2.76 12.78 -16.98
C ARG A 61 2.35 11.35 -17.26
N VAL A 62 1.97 10.65 -16.21
CA VAL A 62 1.32 9.34 -16.27
C VAL A 62 -0.15 9.55 -15.91
N VAL A 63 -1.04 9.01 -16.73
CA VAL A 63 -2.48 9.20 -16.60
C VAL A 63 -3.16 7.85 -16.41
N TYR A 64 -4.23 7.84 -15.62
CA TYR A 64 -5.09 6.69 -15.46
C TYR A 64 -6.14 6.65 -16.57
N GLU A 65 -6.22 5.51 -17.27
CA GLU A 65 -7.20 5.26 -18.32
C GLU A 65 -8.28 4.30 -17.80
N PRO A 66 -9.50 4.78 -17.47
CA PRO A 66 -10.56 3.93 -16.94
C PRO A 66 -11.04 2.84 -17.90
N GLU A 67 -10.82 2.98 -19.22
CA GLU A 67 -11.18 1.96 -20.21
C GLU A 67 -10.13 0.85 -20.36
N ALA A 68 -8.95 0.99 -19.72
CA ALA A 68 -7.92 -0.04 -19.69
C ALA A 68 -8.29 -1.12 -18.66
N LEU A 69 -9.05 -2.12 -19.10
CA LEU A 69 -9.58 -3.19 -18.25
C LEU A 69 -8.69 -4.44 -18.24
N LEU A 70 -8.39 -4.94 -17.05
CA LEU A 70 -7.78 -6.24 -16.82
C LEU A 70 -8.68 -7.09 -15.91
N LYS A 71 -8.76 -8.39 -16.20
CA LYS A 71 -9.44 -9.37 -15.35
C LYS A 71 -8.43 -10.43 -14.93
N GLU A 72 -8.09 -10.48 -13.64
CA GLU A 72 -7.31 -11.56 -13.04
C GLU A 72 -8.19 -12.38 -12.08
N GLU A 73 -7.90 -13.68 -11.97
CA GLU A 73 -8.51 -14.54 -10.96
C GLU A 73 -7.94 -14.21 -9.56
N ALA A 74 -8.81 -14.17 -8.55
CA ALA A 74 -8.40 -13.91 -7.18
C ALA A 74 -7.66 -15.13 -6.59
N LEU A 75 -6.57 -14.87 -5.86
CA LEU A 75 -5.77 -15.90 -5.20
C LEU A 75 -6.55 -16.53 -4.03
N THR A 76 -6.44 -17.85 -3.86
CA THR A 76 -7.16 -18.66 -2.87
C THR A 76 -6.32 -19.05 -1.63
N ASP A 77 -5.08 -18.56 -1.47
CA ASP A 77 -4.21 -18.90 -0.31
C ASP A 77 -3.78 -17.66 0.49
N GLY A 78 -4.36 -17.46 1.68
CA GLY A 78 -4.07 -16.34 2.59
C GLY A 78 -2.63 -16.31 3.15
N THR A 79 -1.97 -17.47 3.27
CA THR A 79 -0.56 -17.53 3.73
C THR A 79 0.40 -17.00 2.68
N SER A 80 0.10 -17.29 1.41
CA SER A 80 0.80 -16.70 0.26
C SER A 80 0.59 -15.19 0.19
N GLU A 81 -0.57 -14.71 0.61
CA GLU A 81 -0.97 -13.30 0.54
C GLU A 81 -0.16 -12.41 1.49
N PHE A 82 0.01 -12.80 2.75
CA PHE A 82 0.82 -12.01 3.70
C PHE A 82 2.27 -11.86 3.22
N SER A 83 2.89 -12.98 2.82
CA SER A 83 4.27 -12.99 2.31
C SER A 83 4.43 -12.16 1.04
N MET A 84 3.42 -12.19 0.17
CA MET A 84 3.34 -11.32 -1.00
C MET A 84 3.26 -9.85 -0.60
N ARG A 85 2.35 -9.47 0.31
CA ARG A 85 2.18 -8.09 0.77
C ARG A 85 3.45 -7.53 1.42
N VAL A 86 4.17 -8.33 2.21
CA VAL A 86 5.48 -7.94 2.77
C VAL A 86 6.50 -7.69 1.65
N ARG A 87 6.58 -8.59 0.66
CA ARG A 87 7.51 -8.45 -0.48
C ARG A 87 7.20 -7.21 -1.31
N VAL A 88 5.93 -6.98 -1.66
CA VAL A 88 5.50 -5.81 -2.44
C VAL A 88 5.80 -4.53 -1.67
N SER A 89 5.47 -4.47 -0.37
CA SER A 89 5.74 -3.31 0.47
C SER A 89 7.25 -3.03 0.60
N LEU A 90 8.08 -4.05 0.74
CA LEU A 90 9.54 -3.90 0.79
C LEU A 90 10.09 -3.31 -0.51
N ARG A 91 9.64 -3.81 -1.67
CA ARG A 91 10.07 -3.27 -2.97
C ARG A 91 9.56 -1.83 -3.17
N ALA A 92 8.37 -1.51 -2.68
CA ALA A 92 7.84 -0.15 -2.73
C ALA A 92 8.63 0.82 -1.83
N LEU A 93 9.08 0.41 -0.64
CA LEU A 93 9.97 1.21 0.20
C LEU A 93 11.32 1.48 -0.47
N TRP A 94 11.89 0.48 -1.13
CA TRP A 94 13.09 0.68 -1.95
C TRP A 94 12.85 1.63 -3.13
N ALA A 95 11.70 1.53 -3.81
CA ALA A 95 11.33 2.45 -4.88
C ALA A 95 11.18 3.90 -4.38
N LEU A 96 10.54 4.10 -3.21
CA LEU A 96 10.46 5.42 -2.56
C LEU A 96 11.85 5.97 -2.24
N ASN A 97 12.77 5.13 -1.77
CA ASN A 97 14.14 5.54 -1.46
C ASN A 97 14.93 5.89 -2.74
N ASP A 98 14.82 5.08 -3.79
CA ASP A 98 15.46 5.33 -5.09
C ASP A 98 14.98 6.65 -5.71
N MET A 99 13.68 6.92 -5.61
CA MET A 99 13.02 8.07 -6.22
C MET A 99 12.76 9.21 -5.23
N LYS A 100 13.48 9.24 -4.11
CA LYS A 100 13.27 10.24 -3.03
C LYS A 100 13.38 11.69 -3.47
N HIS A 101 14.10 11.93 -4.55
CA HIS A 101 14.28 13.27 -5.12
C HIS A 101 12.98 13.84 -5.72
N LEU A 102 12.00 12.99 -6.07
CA LEU A 102 10.66 13.41 -6.51
C LEU A 102 9.75 13.81 -5.34
N MET A 103 10.11 13.44 -4.10
CA MET A 103 9.43 13.90 -2.90
C MET A 103 9.92 15.27 -2.42
N ASN A 104 10.75 15.97 -3.20
CA ASN A 104 11.23 17.30 -2.87
C ASN A 104 10.19 18.37 -3.32
N PRO A 105 9.52 19.07 -2.39
CA PRO A 105 8.51 20.06 -2.75
C PRO A 105 9.08 21.29 -3.46
N ALA A 106 10.40 21.53 -3.39
CA ALA A 106 11.05 22.62 -4.13
C ALA A 106 11.14 22.34 -5.65
N ARG A 107 10.98 21.07 -6.07
CA ARG A 107 10.97 20.69 -7.49
C ARG A 107 9.56 20.67 -8.05
N ASP A 108 8.67 19.92 -7.41
CA ASP A 108 7.26 19.84 -7.75
C ASP A 108 6.46 19.65 -6.45
N PRO A 109 5.86 20.72 -5.90
CA PRO A 109 5.16 20.64 -4.62
C PRO A 109 3.92 19.76 -4.69
N LEU A 110 3.23 19.74 -5.83
CA LEU A 110 2.01 18.95 -6.00
C LEU A 110 2.36 17.46 -6.09
N PHE A 111 3.30 17.10 -6.96
CA PHE A 111 3.69 15.70 -7.12
C PHE A 111 4.37 15.15 -5.86
N ALA A 112 5.21 15.96 -5.19
CA ALA A 112 5.80 15.58 -3.90
C ALA A 112 4.72 15.29 -2.86
N TRP A 113 3.67 16.12 -2.78
CA TRP A 113 2.54 15.88 -1.88
C TRP A 113 1.77 14.60 -2.24
N GLN A 114 1.51 14.34 -3.53
CA GLN A 114 0.86 13.11 -3.97
C GLN A 114 1.69 11.88 -3.57
N MET A 115 2.99 11.89 -3.85
CA MET A 115 3.89 10.77 -3.55
C MET A 115 4.02 10.53 -2.04
N ILE A 116 4.15 11.60 -1.26
CA ILE A 116 4.27 11.52 0.21
C ILE A 116 2.97 10.99 0.82
N SER A 117 1.81 11.56 0.46
CA SER A 117 0.52 11.19 1.06
C SER A 117 0.05 9.80 0.63
N HIS A 118 0.08 9.51 -0.68
CA HIS A 118 -0.50 8.30 -1.25
C HIS A 118 0.39 7.06 -1.03
N LYS A 119 1.73 7.21 -1.04
CA LYS A 119 2.65 6.07 -0.92
C LYS A 119 3.45 6.11 0.37
N PHE A 120 4.18 7.18 0.66
CA PHE A 120 5.08 7.21 1.83
C PHE A 120 4.32 7.04 3.16
N LEU A 121 3.34 7.91 3.45
CA LEU A 121 2.55 7.84 4.67
C LEU A 121 1.74 6.54 4.75
N ARG A 122 1.30 6.02 3.60
CA ARG A 122 0.57 4.77 3.52
C ARG A 122 1.39 3.57 4.01
N TYR A 123 2.65 3.45 3.58
CA TYR A 123 3.55 2.41 4.10
C TYR A 123 4.04 2.73 5.52
N GLY A 124 3.98 3.99 5.95
CA GLY A 124 4.25 4.45 7.32
C GLY A 124 3.07 4.35 8.29
N ALA A 125 1.88 3.94 7.84
CA ALA A 125 0.63 4.01 8.63
C ALA A 125 0.63 3.15 9.91
N PHE A 126 1.54 2.17 10.01
CA PHE A 126 1.72 1.39 11.24
C PHE A 126 2.22 2.23 12.42
N VAL A 127 2.92 3.36 12.15
CA VAL A 127 3.41 4.27 13.19
C VAL A 127 2.25 5.00 13.88
N PRO A 128 1.38 5.78 13.19
CA PRO A 128 0.26 6.43 13.84
C PRO A 128 -0.68 5.41 14.52
N MET A 129 -0.87 4.23 13.94
CA MET A 129 -1.64 3.14 14.54
C MET A 129 -1.07 2.70 15.90
N ALA A 130 0.24 2.45 15.98
CA ALA A 130 0.91 2.08 17.23
C ALA A 130 0.88 3.23 18.24
N THR A 131 1.11 4.47 17.80
CA THR A 131 1.05 5.64 18.69
C THR A 131 -0.35 5.87 19.26
N LEU A 132 -1.40 5.64 18.46
CA LEU A 132 -2.79 5.73 18.93
C LEU A 132 -3.07 4.69 20.01
N ALA A 133 -2.62 3.45 19.81
CA ALA A 133 -2.80 2.39 20.80
C ALA A 133 -2.13 2.73 22.15
N LEU A 134 -0.88 3.20 22.10
CA LEU A 134 -0.12 3.58 23.29
C LEU A 134 -0.73 4.81 23.98
N ALA A 135 -1.12 5.83 23.21
CA ALA A 135 -1.73 7.04 23.73
C ALA A 135 -3.09 6.76 24.38
N ALA A 136 -3.94 5.95 23.73
CA ALA A 136 -5.24 5.56 24.28
C ALA A 136 -5.08 4.83 25.62
N LEU A 137 -4.14 3.88 25.70
CA LEU A 137 -3.86 3.16 26.94
C LEU A 137 -3.32 4.08 28.04
N TYR A 138 -2.31 4.91 27.73
CA TYR A 138 -1.67 5.81 28.68
C TYR A 138 -2.62 6.87 29.23
N LEU A 139 -3.52 7.40 28.38
CA LEU A 139 -4.46 8.46 28.75
C LEU A 139 -5.77 7.94 29.35
N THR A 140 -6.00 6.63 29.41
CA THR A 140 -7.20 6.01 30.02
C THR A 140 -7.61 6.66 31.35
N PRO A 141 -6.69 6.91 32.32
CA PRO A 141 -7.06 7.47 33.62
C PRO A 141 -7.43 8.96 33.58
N LYS A 142 -7.17 9.68 32.48
CA LYS A 142 -7.33 11.13 32.39
C LYS A 142 -8.76 11.56 32.06
N ALA A 143 -9.44 10.81 31.20
CA ALA A 143 -10.81 11.12 30.78
C ALA A 143 -11.49 9.89 30.17
N GLY A 144 -12.82 9.81 30.31
CA GLY A 144 -13.63 8.71 29.78
C GLY A 144 -13.52 8.54 28.26
N ILE A 145 -13.24 9.60 27.51
CA ILE A 145 -13.04 9.52 26.04
C ILE A 145 -11.83 8.65 25.66
N TYR A 146 -10.76 8.66 26.46
CA TYR A 146 -9.58 7.83 26.21
C TYR A 146 -9.85 6.36 26.55
N THR A 147 -10.67 6.11 27.58
CA THR A 147 -11.17 4.76 27.88
C THR A 147 -12.02 4.22 26.72
N LEU A 148 -12.93 5.05 26.19
CA LEU A 148 -13.74 4.67 25.02
C LEU A 148 -12.86 4.40 23.79
N ALA A 149 -11.84 5.24 23.55
CA ALA A 149 -10.89 5.03 22.46
C ALA A 149 -10.10 3.72 22.62
N ALA A 150 -9.64 3.40 23.85
CA ALA A 150 -8.94 2.16 24.14
C ALA A 150 -9.85 0.93 23.93
N LEU A 151 -11.09 0.98 24.42
CA LEU A 151 -12.09 -0.07 24.19
C LEU A 151 -12.41 -0.24 22.70
N GLY A 152 -12.55 0.86 21.96
CA GLY A 152 -12.76 0.85 20.51
C GLY A 152 -11.58 0.22 19.76
N TYR A 153 -10.35 0.55 20.16
CA TYR A 153 -9.14 -0.06 19.59
C TYR A 153 -9.07 -1.56 19.88
N VAL A 154 -9.36 -1.98 21.11
CA VAL A 154 -9.44 -3.40 21.48
C VAL A 154 -10.51 -4.11 20.66
N GLY A 155 -11.70 -3.53 20.52
CA GLY A 155 -12.77 -4.05 19.68
C GLY A 155 -12.35 -4.21 18.22
N PHE A 156 -11.66 -3.20 17.67
CA PHE A 156 -11.13 -3.25 16.30
C PHE A 156 -10.11 -4.38 16.10
N VAL A 157 -9.18 -4.56 17.04
CA VAL A 157 -8.21 -5.67 17.00
C VAL A 157 -8.90 -7.03 17.15
N LEU A 158 -9.92 -7.14 18.00
CA LEU A 158 -10.70 -8.37 18.14
C LEU A 158 -11.46 -8.73 16.85
N LEU A 159 -12.07 -7.74 16.17
CA LEU A 159 -12.71 -7.94 14.88
C LEU A 159 -11.70 -8.39 13.81
N ALA A 160 -10.51 -7.79 13.79
CA ALA A 160 -9.44 -8.19 12.88
C ALA A 160 -8.96 -9.63 13.14
N TRP A 161 -8.83 -10.02 14.41
CA TRP A 161 -8.45 -11.37 14.82
C TRP A 161 -9.50 -12.42 14.44
N GLN A 162 -10.78 -12.11 14.67
CA GLN A 162 -11.90 -12.96 14.22
C GLN A 162 -11.93 -13.07 12.68
N GLY A 163 -11.68 -11.98 11.97
CA GLY A 163 -11.57 -11.99 10.51
C GLY A 163 -10.43 -12.89 10.01
N HIS A 164 -9.26 -12.85 10.66
CA HIS A 164 -8.16 -13.75 10.33
C HIS A 164 -8.51 -15.23 10.54
N LYS A 165 -9.20 -15.56 11.64
CA LYS A 165 -9.63 -16.94 11.91
C LYS A 165 -10.61 -17.44 10.84
N LYS A 166 -11.61 -16.63 10.51
CA LYS A 166 -12.62 -16.97 9.49
C LYS A 166 -12.04 -17.11 8.09
N GLU A 167 -11.09 -16.24 7.72
CA GLU A 167 -10.38 -16.37 6.44
C GLU A 167 -9.62 -17.70 6.36
N LYS A 168 -8.92 -18.06 7.44
CA LYS A 168 -8.18 -19.32 7.53
C LYS A 168 -9.09 -20.55 7.44
N GLU A 169 -10.33 -20.43 7.91
CA GLU A 169 -11.38 -21.46 7.82
C GLU A 169 -12.06 -21.48 6.44
N GLY A 170 -11.69 -20.59 5.52
CA GLY A 170 -12.27 -20.49 4.17
C GLY A 170 -13.67 -19.86 4.14
N GLU A 171 -14.09 -19.22 5.24
CA GLU A 171 -15.41 -18.60 5.33
C GLU A 171 -15.47 -17.28 4.55
N SER A 172 -16.63 -16.99 3.97
CA SER A 172 -16.89 -15.67 3.38
C SER A 172 -16.90 -14.58 4.46
N LEU A 173 -16.05 -13.56 4.30
CA LEU A 173 -15.92 -12.48 5.27
C LEU A 173 -16.88 -11.34 4.94
N SER A 174 -17.79 -11.03 5.87
CA SER A 174 -18.57 -9.79 5.78
C SER A 174 -17.67 -8.54 5.89
N ALA A 175 -18.20 -7.38 5.49
CA ALA A 175 -17.46 -6.11 5.57
C ALA A 175 -16.96 -5.79 6.99
N LEU A 176 -17.72 -6.20 8.02
CA LEU A 176 -17.40 -5.97 9.42
C LEU A 176 -16.08 -6.63 9.86
N TYR A 177 -15.78 -7.80 9.33
CA TYR A 177 -14.55 -8.54 9.66
C TYR A 177 -13.44 -8.31 8.64
N SER A 178 -13.78 -8.21 7.35
CA SER A 178 -12.78 -8.06 6.30
C SER A 178 -12.07 -6.70 6.36
N ILE A 179 -12.76 -5.60 6.70
CA ILE A 179 -12.13 -4.28 6.75
C ILE A 179 -11.06 -4.21 7.87
N PRO A 180 -11.37 -4.52 9.14
CA PRO A 180 -10.35 -4.52 10.20
C PRO A 180 -9.23 -5.52 9.93
N TYR A 181 -9.58 -6.71 9.41
CA TYR A 181 -8.60 -7.75 9.10
C TYR A 181 -7.57 -7.28 8.05
N TYR A 182 -8.01 -6.86 6.86
CA TYR A 182 -7.10 -6.44 5.80
C TYR A 182 -6.35 -5.15 6.15
N PHE A 183 -6.96 -4.25 6.93
CA PHE A 183 -6.28 -3.06 7.44
C PHE A 183 -5.11 -3.44 8.35
N MET A 184 -5.32 -4.32 9.32
CA MET A 184 -4.25 -4.81 10.21
C MET A 184 -3.19 -5.60 9.43
N LEU A 185 -3.61 -6.47 8.51
CA LEU A 185 -2.72 -7.27 7.67
C LEU A 185 -1.72 -6.39 6.89
N LEU A 186 -2.24 -5.34 6.24
CA LEU A 186 -1.44 -4.38 5.47
C LEU A 186 -0.45 -3.60 6.35
N ASN A 187 -0.89 -3.14 7.53
CA ASN A 187 -0.02 -2.39 8.45
C ASN A 187 1.08 -3.28 9.04
N ILE A 188 0.75 -4.52 9.44
CA ILE A 188 1.74 -5.49 9.92
C ILE A 188 2.73 -5.85 8.80
N ALA A 189 2.25 -6.05 7.57
CA ALA A 189 3.11 -6.30 6.42
C ALA A 189 4.05 -5.12 6.14
N SER A 190 3.55 -3.89 6.24
CA SER A 190 4.33 -2.66 6.07
C SER A 190 5.38 -2.49 7.18
N TYR A 191 5.04 -2.80 8.43
CA TYR A 191 6.00 -2.83 9.54
C TYR A 191 7.14 -3.83 9.27
N LYS A 192 6.81 -5.08 8.92
CA LYS A 192 7.85 -6.09 8.60
C LYS A 192 8.71 -5.67 7.41
N ALA A 193 8.10 -5.09 6.38
CA ALA A 193 8.82 -4.55 5.24
C ALA A 193 9.75 -3.40 5.63
N CYS A 194 9.32 -2.50 6.53
CA CYS A 194 10.15 -1.41 7.04
C CYS A 194 11.36 -1.93 7.81
N VAL A 195 11.18 -2.93 8.69
CA VAL A 195 12.29 -3.57 9.39
C VAL A 195 13.28 -4.21 8.41
N ALA A 196 12.79 -4.93 7.40
CA ALA A 196 13.64 -5.54 6.37
C ALA A 196 14.39 -4.48 5.54
N PHE A 197 13.71 -3.37 5.20
CA PHE A 197 14.30 -2.22 4.50
C PHE A 197 15.44 -1.60 5.31
N LEU A 198 15.23 -1.37 6.61
CA LEU A 198 16.26 -0.83 7.52
C LEU A 198 17.45 -1.77 7.69
N LYS A 199 17.24 -3.09 7.57
CA LYS A 199 18.31 -4.09 7.54
C LYS A 199 19.05 -4.18 6.20
N GLY A 200 18.63 -3.43 5.18
CA GLY A 200 19.21 -3.49 3.85
C GLY A 200 18.80 -4.70 3.01
N GLU A 201 17.75 -5.44 3.42
CA GLU A 201 17.30 -6.63 2.70
C GLU A 201 16.66 -6.25 1.36
N LYS A 202 17.00 -6.99 0.29
CA LYS A 202 16.39 -6.86 -1.04
C LYS A 202 15.85 -8.20 -1.51
N LYS A 203 14.60 -8.22 -1.97
CA LYS A 203 13.98 -9.40 -2.60
C LYS A 203 13.97 -9.24 -4.11
N VAL A 204 14.98 -9.80 -4.77
CA VAL A 204 15.16 -9.74 -6.23
C VAL A 204 14.48 -10.92 -6.93
N ILE A 205 14.46 -12.10 -6.29
CA ILE A 205 13.93 -13.31 -6.92
C ILE A 205 12.41 -13.26 -6.93
N TRP A 206 11.84 -13.07 -8.12
CA TRP A 206 10.46 -13.41 -8.40
C TRP A 206 10.37 -14.95 -8.44
N ASN A 207 9.88 -15.56 -7.36
CA ASN A 207 9.37 -16.92 -7.47
C ASN A 207 8.03 -16.83 -8.21
N PRO A 208 7.93 -17.36 -9.45
CA PRO A 208 6.68 -17.38 -10.19
C PRO A 208 5.60 -18.04 -9.34
N ARG A 209 4.36 -17.61 -9.53
CA ARG A 209 3.18 -18.22 -8.90
C ARG A 209 3.26 -19.73 -9.22
N LYS A 210 3.35 -20.59 -8.20
CA LYS A 210 3.06 -22.02 -8.36
C LYS A 210 1.54 -22.14 -8.44
N GLY A 211 1.03 -21.98 -9.65
CA GLY A 211 -0.30 -22.43 -10.07
C GLY A 211 -0.11 -23.73 -10.83
#